data_AF-A0A2H0Q393-F1
#
_entry.id   AF-A0A2H0Q393-F1
#
_cell.length_a   1.000
_cell.length_b   1.000
_cell.length_c   1.000
_cell.angle_alpha   90.00
_cell.angle_beta   90.00
_cell.angle_gamma   90.00
#
_symmetry.space_group_name_H-M   'P 1'
#
loop_
_entity.id
_entity.type
_entity.pdbx_description
1 polymer ?
#
loop_
_entity_poly.entity_id
_entity_poly.type
_entity_poly.pdbx_seq_one_letter_code
_entity_poly.pdbx_strand_id
1 'polypeptide(L)'
;MTISPLNWNTAFYKLSNLKAFIALGADPVSPDEVLYIVNLTDQEHKEYFQQEFKALDQACSFINNRWGEWELSDLADSGSGCGTCAAH
;
A
#
# COMPACT_ATOMS: atom_id res chain seq x y z
N MET A 1 0.68 15.22 -6.00
CA MET A 1 -0.16 14.48 -5.04
C MET A 1 0.71 13.38 -4.46
N THR A 2 0.59 13.06 -3.17
CA THR A 2 1.42 12.05 -2.48
C THR A 2 0.53 11.11 -1.68
N ILE A 3 1.11 10.02 -1.17
CA ILE A 3 0.40 9.15 -0.24
C ILE A 3 0.27 9.84 1.12
N SER A 4 -0.91 9.79 1.71
CA SER A 4 -1.30 10.51 2.94
C SER A 4 -2.27 9.67 3.78
N PRO A 5 -2.56 10.07 5.03
CA PRO A 5 -3.55 9.38 5.85
C PRO A 5 -4.96 9.27 5.26
N LEU A 6 -5.29 10.06 4.23
CA LEU A 6 -6.60 10.06 3.59
C LEU A 6 -6.72 9.07 2.42
N ASN A 7 -5.60 8.61 1.86
CA ASN A 7 -5.60 7.77 0.65
C ASN A 7 -4.59 6.60 0.72
N TRP A 8 -3.90 6.38 1.84
CA TRP A 8 -2.85 5.36 1.95
C TRP A 8 -3.29 3.92 1.61
N ASN A 9 -4.57 3.60 1.81
CA ASN A 9 -5.13 2.28 1.56
C ASN A 9 -5.66 2.10 0.13
N THR A 10 -5.69 3.16 -0.67
CA THR A 10 -6.13 3.11 -2.08
C THR A 10 -5.05 3.59 -3.05
N ALA A 11 -4.13 4.43 -2.60
CA ALA A 11 -3.05 4.99 -3.39
C ALA A 11 -1.78 4.13 -3.33
N PHE A 12 -1.06 4.10 -4.46
CA PHE A 12 0.20 3.39 -4.59
C PHE A 12 1.10 4.05 -5.63
N TYR A 13 2.40 3.90 -5.46
CA TYR A 13 3.39 4.29 -6.46
C TYR A 13 3.64 3.12 -7.42
N LYS A 14 3.76 3.39 -8.71
CA LYS A 14 4.08 2.39 -9.73
C LYS A 14 5.23 2.83 -10.63
N LEU A 15 6.06 1.86 -10.99
CA LEU A 15 7.10 2.02 -12.00
C LEU A 15 7.27 0.69 -12.74
N SER A 16 7.01 0.69 -14.05
CA SER A 16 7.03 -0.54 -14.86
C SER A 16 6.08 -1.60 -14.27
N ASN A 17 6.62 -2.76 -13.89
CA ASN A 17 5.92 -3.89 -13.27
C ASN A 17 5.93 -3.84 -11.73
N LEU A 18 6.50 -2.80 -11.11
CA LEU A 18 6.61 -2.68 -9.66
C LEU A 18 5.50 -1.80 -9.09
N LYS A 19 5.04 -2.15 -7.88
CA LYS A 19 4.04 -1.44 -7.11
C LYS A 19 4.53 -1.26 -5.68
N ALA A 20 4.61 -0.02 -5.21
CA ALA A 20 4.88 0.31 -3.81
C ALA A 20 3.60 0.84 -3.13
N PHE A 21 3.21 0.24 -2.00
CA PHE A 21 1.95 0.56 -1.32
C PHE A 21 2.05 0.30 0.19
N ILE A 22 1.08 0.82 0.94
CA ILE A 22 0.94 0.55 2.37
C ILE A 22 -0.17 -0.49 2.57
N ALA A 23 0.11 -1.52 3.36
CA ALA A 23 -0.84 -2.53 3.82
C ALA A 23 -1.04 -2.42 5.34
N LEU A 24 -2.13 -3.02 5.83
CA LEU A 24 -2.40 -3.15 7.25
C LEU A 24 -2.08 -4.58 7.70
N GLY A 25 -1.44 -4.71 8.86
CA GLY A 25 -1.15 -5.99 9.49
C GLY A 25 -1.29 -5.91 11.00
N ALA A 26 -0.97 -7.02 11.68
CA ALA A 26 -0.93 -7.12 13.13
C ALA A 26 0.44 -7.62 13.58
N ASP A 27 0.89 -7.18 14.74
CA ASP A 27 2.14 -7.66 15.34
C ASP A 27 1.94 -9.09 15.88
N PRO A 28 2.76 -10.07 15.48
CA PRO A 28 2.62 -11.46 15.92
C PRO A 28 2.91 -11.66 17.43
N VAL A 29 3.62 -10.73 18.06
CA VAL A 29 3.94 -10.73 19.49
C VAL A 29 2.92 -9.90 20.28
N SER A 30 2.40 -8.83 19.67
CA SER A 30 1.42 -7.92 20.27
C SER A 30 0.17 -7.79 19.39
N PRO A 31 -0.73 -8.80 19.38
CA PRO A 31 -1.82 -8.89 18.39
C PRO A 31 -2.84 -7.75 18.46
N ASP A 32 -2.89 -7.00 19.55
CA ASP A 32 -3.73 -5.81 19.71
C ASP A 32 -3.10 -4.55 19.03
N GLU A 33 -1.84 -4.61 18.60
CA GLU A 33 -1.16 -3.53 17.90
C GLU A 33 -1.31 -3.68 16.37
N VAL A 34 -1.76 -2.59 15.75
CA VAL A 34 -1.83 -2.47 14.29
C VAL A 34 -0.46 -2.07 13.73
N LEU A 35 -0.07 -2.73 12.65
CA LEU A 35 1.13 -2.40 11.88
C LEU A 35 0.74 -1.82 10.51
N TYR A 36 1.46 -0.77 10.11
CA TYR A 36 1.44 -0.22 8.77
C TYR A 36 2.67 -0.73 8.02
N ILE A 37 2.43 -1.52 6.98
CA ILE A 37 3.47 -2.26 6.29
C ILE A 37 3.68 -1.63 4.91
N VAL A 38 4.84 -1.04 4.68
CA VAL A 38 5.23 -0.53 3.36
C VAL A 38 5.83 -1.68 2.56
N ASN A 39 5.22 -1.99 1.41
CA ASN A 39 5.61 -3.10 0.54
C ASN A 39 6.07 -2.61 -0.82
N LEU A 40 6.96 -3.35 -1.46
CA LEU A 40 7.25 -3.29 -2.89
C LEU A 40 7.03 -4.69 -3.49
N THR A 41 6.10 -4.81 -4.43
CA THR A 41 5.84 -6.07 -5.13
C THR A 41 5.93 -5.89 -6.64
N ASP A 42 6.07 -6.99 -7.36
CA ASP A 42 5.75 -7.01 -8.80
C ASP A 42 4.26 -7.34 -9.05
N GLN A 43 3.92 -7.58 -10.32
CA GLN A 43 2.58 -7.96 -10.77
C GLN A 43 2.17 -9.39 -10.36
N GLU A 44 3.13 -10.27 -10.05
CA GLU A 44 2.88 -11.63 -9.54
C GLU A 44 2.81 -11.65 -8.01
N HIS A 45 2.77 -10.48 -7.38
CA HIS A 45 2.79 -10.29 -5.92
C HIS A 45 4.06 -10.82 -5.25
N LYS A 46 5.14 -11.00 -6.00
CA LYS A 46 6.43 -11.31 -5.40
C LYS A 46 6.93 -10.09 -4.65
N GLU A 47 7.25 -10.28 -3.38
CA GLU A 47 7.76 -9.22 -2.52
C GLU A 47 9.25 -8.99 -2.74
N TYR A 48 9.63 -7.73 -2.94
CA TYR A 48 11.02 -7.28 -3.09
C TYR A 48 11.49 -6.46 -1.89
N PHE A 49 10.56 -5.88 -1.15
CA PHE A 49 10.84 -5.07 0.02
C PHE A 49 9.61 -5.03 0.93
N GLN A 50 9.86 -5.06 2.23
CA GLN A 50 8.87 -4.86 3.27
C GLN A 50 9.48 -4.08 4.42
N GLN A 51 8.72 -3.13 4.99
CA GLN A 51 9.09 -2.46 6.23
C GLN A 51 7.86 -2.06 7.04
N GLU A 52 7.91 -2.35 8.34
CA GLU A 52 6.82 -2.14 9.28
C GLU A 52 6.96 -0.81 10.03
N PHE A 53 5.82 -0.17 10.31
CA PHE A 53 5.71 1.05 11.07
C PHE A 53 4.53 0.95 12.05
N LYS A 54 4.69 1.48 13.26
CA LYS A 54 3.59 1.57 14.24
C LYS A 54 2.68 2.79 14.00
N ALA A 55 3.15 3.78 13.23
CA ALA A 55 2.41 4.99 12.95
C ALA A 55 2.23 5.19 11.44
N LEU A 56 1.01 5.47 11.01
CA LEU A 56 0.66 5.71 9.61
C LEU A 56 1.46 6.87 9.00
N ASP A 57 1.63 7.97 9.75
CA ASP A 57 2.38 9.14 9.28
C ASP A 57 3.85 8.81 8.96
N GLN A 58 4.44 7.87 9.71
CA GLN A 58 5.80 7.39 9.43
C GLN A 58 5.86 6.54 8.18
N ALA A 59 4.87 5.65 7.97
CA ALA A 59 4.76 4.86 6.75
C ALA A 59 4.56 5.75 5.51
N CYS A 60 3.66 6.74 5.59
CA CYS A 60 3.43 7.72 4.53
C CYS A 60 4.71 8.53 4.24
N SER A 61 5.40 9.01 5.27
CA SER A 61 6.65 9.75 5.10
C SER A 61 7.71 8.89 4.41
N PHE A 62 7.85 7.65 4.85
CA PHE A 62 8.83 6.72 4.29
C PHE A 62 8.57 6.39 2.82
N ILE A 63 7.33 6.01 2.47
CA ILE A 63 6.99 5.61 1.10
C ILE A 63 7.13 6.78 0.13
N ASN A 64 6.73 8.00 0.55
CA ASN A 64 6.86 9.21 -0.25
C ASN A 64 8.33 9.60 -0.46
N ASN A 65 9.17 9.46 0.57
CA ASN A 65 10.60 9.74 0.42
C ASN A 65 11.31 8.73 -0.49
N ARG A 66 10.88 7.48 -0.48
CA ARG A 66 11.55 6.39 -1.18
C ARG A 66 11.11 6.24 -2.64
N TRP A 67 9.83 6.46 -2.93
CA TRP A 67 9.25 6.27 -4.27
C TRP A 67 8.38 7.44 -4.74
N GLY A 68 8.45 8.60 -4.10
CA GLY A 68 7.62 9.76 -4.43
C GLY A 68 7.82 10.33 -5.84
N GLU A 69 8.92 9.98 -6.50
CA GLU A 69 9.20 10.32 -7.90
C GLU A 69 8.48 9.42 -8.91
N TRP A 70 7.91 8.29 -8.46
CA TRP A 70 7.18 7.35 -9.31
C TRP A 70 5.77 7.86 -9.64
N GLU A 71 5.12 7.22 -10.61
CA GLU A 71 3.74 7.55 -10.93
C GLU A 71 2.83 7.14 -9.77
N LEU A 72 2.05 8.10 -9.27
CA LEU A 72 1.02 7.82 -8.26
C LEU A 72 -0.26 7.34 -8.97
N SER A 73 -0.85 6.27 -8.47
CA SER A 73 -2.15 5.75 -8.93
C SER A 73 -3.06 5.49 -7.73
N ASP A 74 -4.37 5.61 -7.95
CA ASP A 74 -5.40 5.35 -6.93
C ASP A 74 -6.34 4.22 -7.41
N LEU A 75 -6.61 3.26 -6.54
CA LEU A 75 -7.57 2.19 -6.81
C LEU A 75 -9.00 2.73 -7.00
N ALA A 76 -9.35 3.86 -6.39
CA ALA A 76 -10.65 4.51 -6.57
C ALA A 76 -10.89 4.96 -8.02
N ASP A 77 -9.82 5.29 -8.76
CA ASP A 77 -9.90 5.70 -10.16
C ASP A 77 -9.94 4.50 -11.12
N SER A 78 -9.54 3.31 -10.66
CA SER A 78 -9.66 2.07 -11.43
C SER A 78 -11.09 1.52 -11.32
N GLY A 79 -12.00 2.06 -12.14
CA GLY A 79 -13.42 1.70 -12.22
C GLY A 79 -13.76 0.24 -12.61
N SER A 80 -12.90 -0.72 -12.32
CA SER A 80 -13.13 -2.15 -12.56
C SER A 80 -13.55 -2.86 -11.26
N GLY A 81 -14.71 -2.48 -10.73
CA GLY A 81 -15.41 -3.31 -9.76
C GLY A 81 -15.78 -4.65 -10.40
N CYS A 82 -15.36 -5.75 -9.79
CA CYS A 82 -15.77 -7.10 -10.16
C CYS A 82 -17.31 -7.22 -10.03
N GLY A 83 -18.02 -7.04 -11.15
CA GLY A 83 -19.48 -7.06 -11.23
C GLY A 83 -20.12 -8.45 -11.07
N THR A 84 -19.41 -9.44 -10.53
CA THR A 84 -19.89 -10.83 -10.43
C THR A 84 -19.86 -11.42 -9.02
N CYS A 85 -19.62 -10.62 -7.98
CA CYS A 85 -19.80 -11.08 -6.59
C CYS A 85 -21.30 -11.17 -6.22
N ALA A 86 -22.01 -12.12 -6.84
CA ALA A 86 -23.20 -12.71 -6.24
C ALA A 86 -22.71 -13.72 -5.19
N ALA A 87 -22.72 -13.32 -3.92
CA ALA A 87 -22.62 -14.29 -2.83
C ALA A 87 -23.89 -15.15 -2.84
N HIS A 88 -23.72 -16.46 -2.82
CA HIS A 88 -24.79 -17.45 -2.86
C HIS A 88 -24.79 -18.31 -1.60
#